data_AF-A0A1H4IUX7-F1
#
_entry.id   AF-A0A1H4IUX7-F1
#
_cell.length_a   1.000
_cell.length_b   1.000
_cell.length_c   1.000
_cell.angle_alpha   90.00
_cell.angle_beta   90.00
_cell.angle_gamma   90.00
#
_symmetry.space_group_name_H-M   'P 1'
#
loop_
_entity.id
_entity.type
_entity.pdbx_description
1 polymer ?
#
loop_
_entity_poly.entity_id
_entity_poly.type
_entity_poly.pdbx_seq_one_letter_code
_entity_poly.pdbx_strand_id
1 'polypeptide(L)'
;MRNYIVILIFTFAVQIIKAQIDANSVKGIPVVSNDTEMNSITGASEGSILYNITHENIYLFNGTNWIPVNRESISLGEVKYSVLASDHGGWYILNGRTTSSLPASAQTNATNLGFTTNIPNSQNRILKHPTSIQSTGDIGGSATSVLTRANLPNINFTGTTSSNGSHRHTFNRSTGSDQIRNGADANRTFFNQTGTTNTSTSGNHNHTITVNSGGSNQSFERYQPYLVVNTFIYLGL
;
A
#
# COMPACT_ATOMS: atom_id res chain seq x y z
N MET A 1 -45.40 -62.71 93.86
CA MET A 1 -44.82 -61.53 93.17
C MET A 1 -44.75 -61.85 91.70
N ARG A 2 -45.51 -61.14 90.85
CA ARG A 2 -45.62 -61.45 89.42
C ARG A 2 -44.81 -60.40 88.67
N ASN A 3 -43.65 -60.78 88.17
CA ASN A 3 -42.74 -59.89 87.48
C ASN A 3 -43.17 -59.78 86.01
N TYR A 4 -43.49 -58.57 85.56
CA TYR A 4 -43.80 -58.29 84.16
C TYR A 4 -42.53 -57.78 83.47
N ILE A 5 -42.13 -58.45 82.39
CA ILE A 5 -41.01 -58.04 81.54
C ILE A 5 -41.60 -57.20 80.42
N VAL A 6 -41.23 -55.93 80.34
CA VAL A 6 -41.57 -55.02 79.25
C VAL A 6 -40.42 -55.03 78.26
N ILE A 7 -40.68 -55.53 77.04
CA ILE A 7 -39.71 -55.53 75.94
C ILE A 7 -40.04 -54.35 75.03
N LEU A 8 -39.13 -53.38 74.95
CA LEU A 8 -39.22 -52.23 74.05
C LEU A 8 -38.51 -52.57 72.74
N ILE A 9 -39.26 -52.68 71.65
CA ILE A 9 -38.73 -52.93 70.31
C ILE A 9 -38.54 -51.58 69.61
N PHE A 10 -37.28 -51.22 69.33
CA PHE A 10 -36.94 -50.06 68.50
C PHE A 10 -36.84 -50.48 67.04
N THR A 11 -37.78 -50.04 66.21
CA THR A 11 -37.73 -50.17 64.75
C THR A 11 -36.99 -48.99 64.15
N PHE A 12 -35.81 -49.25 63.58
CA PHE A 12 -35.07 -48.25 62.78
C PHE A 12 -35.48 -48.39 61.32
N ALA A 13 -36.07 -47.34 60.74
CA ALA A 13 -36.35 -47.23 59.32
C ALA A 13 -35.29 -46.34 58.66
N VAL A 14 -34.49 -46.90 57.76
CA VAL A 14 -33.53 -46.15 56.94
C VAL A 14 -34.23 -45.77 55.63
N GLN A 15 -34.44 -44.48 55.39
CA GLN A 15 -34.90 -43.99 54.10
C GLN A 15 -33.72 -43.49 53.26
N ILE A 16 -33.58 -44.03 52.05
CA ILE A 16 -32.62 -43.56 51.06
C ILE A 16 -33.38 -42.67 50.07
N ILE A 17 -33.12 -41.37 50.13
CA ILE A 17 -33.66 -40.42 49.17
C ILE A 17 -32.66 -40.36 48.00
N LYS A 18 -33.12 -40.72 46.80
CA LYS A 18 -32.38 -40.47 45.56
C LYS A 18 -32.97 -39.23 44.90
N ALA A 19 -32.20 -38.17 44.82
CA ALA A 19 -32.50 -37.06 43.93
C ALA A 19 -31.73 -37.29 42.61
N GLN A 20 -32.44 -37.35 41.48
CA GLN A 20 -31.81 -37.32 40.16
C GLN A 20 -32.13 -35.99 39.48
N ILE A 21 -31.16 -35.46 38.75
CA ILE A 21 -31.41 -34.39 37.77
C ILE A 21 -32.23 -35.03 36.64
N ASP A 22 -33.28 -34.33 36.18
CA ASP A 22 -34.08 -34.76 35.03
C ASP A 22 -33.15 -35.01 33.82
N ALA A 23 -33.48 -36.01 33.00
CA ALA A 23 -32.75 -36.33 31.77
C ALA A 23 -32.59 -35.12 30.84
N ASN A 24 -33.50 -34.15 30.93
CA ASN A 24 -33.46 -32.90 30.14
C ASN A 24 -32.99 -31.67 30.94
N SER A 25 -32.60 -31.82 32.20
CA SER A 25 -32.19 -30.68 33.03
C SER A 25 -30.78 -30.23 32.64
N VAL A 26 -30.70 -29.08 31.96
CA VAL A 26 -29.44 -28.38 31.69
C VAL A 26 -28.95 -27.73 32.98
N LYS A 27 -27.71 -28.03 33.39
CA LYS A 27 -27.08 -27.26 34.48
C LYS A 27 -26.85 -25.83 33.97
N GLY A 28 -27.62 -24.89 34.49
CA GLY A 28 -27.44 -23.47 34.20
C GLY A 28 -26.11 -22.97 34.75
N ILE A 29 -25.39 -22.20 33.95
CA ILE A 29 -24.33 -21.32 34.42
C ILE A 29 -25.03 -20.02 34.90
N PRO A 30 -24.58 -19.37 35.99
CA PRO A 30 -25.09 -18.07 36.39
C PRO A 30 -25.11 -17.10 35.20
N VAL A 31 -26.21 -16.38 35.02
CA VAL A 31 -26.45 -15.49 33.88
C VAL A 31 -26.48 -14.05 34.36
N VAL A 32 -25.89 -13.16 33.57
CA VAL A 32 -25.97 -11.71 33.73
C VAL A 32 -26.42 -11.07 32.43
N SER A 33 -27.15 -9.98 32.54
CA SER A 33 -27.78 -9.30 31.42
C SER A 33 -26.78 -8.50 30.61
N ASN A 34 -25.78 -7.89 31.25
CA ASN A 34 -24.82 -6.98 30.64
C ASN A 34 -23.54 -6.84 31.50
N ASP A 35 -22.59 -6.01 31.04
CA ASP A 35 -21.31 -5.78 31.73
C ASP A 35 -21.42 -5.07 33.07
N THR A 36 -22.42 -4.21 33.25
CA THR A 36 -22.62 -3.51 34.53
C THR A 36 -22.98 -4.52 35.61
N GLU A 37 -23.90 -5.43 35.30
CA GLU A 37 -24.30 -6.50 36.22
C GLU A 37 -23.11 -7.44 36.50
N MET A 38 -22.42 -7.89 35.45
CA MET A 38 -21.22 -8.72 35.56
C MET A 38 -20.15 -8.11 36.48
N ASN A 39 -19.79 -6.85 36.25
CA ASN A 39 -18.74 -6.16 37.01
C ASN A 39 -19.20 -5.69 38.40
N SER A 40 -20.49 -5.74 38.70
CA SER A 40 -21.03 -5.45 40.03
C SER A 40 -20.95 -6.63 41.00
N ILE A 41 -20.64 -7.84 40.51
CA ILE A 41 -20.53 -9.04 41.34
C ILE A 41 -19.36 -8.90 42.32
N THR A 42 -19.66 -8.76 43.60
CA THR A 42 -18.67 -8.76 44.68
C THR A 42 -18.51 -10.16 45.27
N GLY A 43 -17.27 -10.58 45.55
CA GLY A 43 -16.98 -11.86 46.20
C GLY A 43 -16.87 -13.07 45.26
N ALA A 44 -16.74 -12.85 43.95
CA ALA A 44 -16.41 -13.92 43.02
C ALA A 44 -15.03 -14.52 43.37
N SER A 45 -14.94 -15.85 43.42
CA SER A 45 -13.66 -16.55 43.57
C SER A 45 -12.99 -16.70 42.21
N GLU A 46 -11.67 -16.71 42.15
CA GLU A 46 -10.95 -17.04 40.91
C GLU A 46 -11.43 -18.39 40.36
N GLY A 47 -11.67 -18.44 39.04
CA GLY A 47 -12.27 -19.59 38.36
C GLY A 47 -13.80 -19.62 38.34
N SER A 48 -14.48 -18.63 38.96
CA SER A 48 -15.94 -18.47 38.81
C SER A 48 -16.30 -18.28 37.34
N ILE A 49 -17.43 -18.84 36.91
CA ILE A 49 -17.92 -18.72 35.54
C ILE A 49 -19.33 -18.15 35.52
N LEU A 50 -19.62 -17.33 34.50
CA LEU A 50 -20.96 -16.83 34.20
C LEU A 50 -21.18 -16.73 32.69
N TYR A 51 -22.43 -16.61 32.27
CA TYR A 51 -22.81 -16.29 30.89
C TYR A 51 -23.35 -14.87 30.81
N ASN A 52 -22.77 -14.04 29.94
CA ASN A 52 -23.24 -12.68 29.70
C ASN A 52 -24.13 -12.66 28.45
N ILE A 53 -25.40 -12.34 28.64
CA ILE A 53 -26.44 -12.42 27.60
C ILE A 53 -26.18 -11.40 26.50
N THR A 54 -25.76 -10.17 26.83
CA THR A 54 -25.45 -9.14 25.83
C THR A 54 -24.31 -9.58 24.90
N HIS A 55 -23.36 -10.34 25.44
CA HIS A 55 -22.19 -10.82 24.71
C HIS A 55 -22.34 -12.22 24.11
N GLU A 56 -23.44 -12.90 24.43
CA GLU A 56 -23.69 -14.30 24.10
C GLU A 56 -22.49 -15.23 24.43
N ASN A 57 -21.75 -14.93 25.50
CA ASN A 57 -20.47 -15.59 25.79
C ASN A 57 -20.28 -15.95 27.26
N ILE A 58 -19.45 -16.97 27.50
CA ILE A 58 -19.03 -17.40 28.83
C ILE A 58 -17.84 -16.54 29.27
N TYR A 59 -17.89 -16.07 30.51
CA TYR A 59 -16.81 -15.34 31.18
C TYR A 59 -16.30 -16.16 32.35
N LEU A 60 -14.99 -16.07 32.58
CA LEU A 60 -14.27 -16.63 33.72
C LEU A 60 -13.70 -15.47 34.55
N PHE A 61 -13.83 -15.55 35.87
CA PHE A 61 -13.23 -14.58 36.77
C PHE A 61 -11.76 -14.96 37.04
N ASN A 62 -10.81 -14.11 36.66
CA ASN A 62 -9.37 -14.38 36.84
C ASN A 62 -8.83 -13.91 38.21
N GLY A 63 -9.72 -13.68 39.18
CA GLY A 63 -9.38 -13.12 40.49
C GLY A 63 -9.46 -11.59 40.55
N THR A 64 -9.47 -10.89 39.42
CA THR A 64 -9.64 -9.42 39.36
C THR A 64 -10.76 -8.99 38.41
N ASN A 65 -10.80 -9.56 37.21
CA ASN A 65 -11.73 -9.19 36.14
C ASN A 65 -12.43 -10.41 35.56
N TRP A 66 -13.60 -10.19 34.96
CA TRP A 66 -14.27 -11.16 34.12
C TRP A 66 -13.64 -11.16 32.72
N ILE A 67 -13.04 -12.29 32.34
CA ILE A 67 -12.42 -12.49 31.02
C ILE A 67 -13.27 -13.46 30.18
N PRO A 68 -13.57 -13.15 28.90
CA PRO A 68 -14.32 -14.05 28.05
C PRO A 68 -13.50 -15.30 27.73
N VAL A 69 -14.12 -16.48 27.77
CA VAL A 69 -13.41 -17.77 27.60
C VAL A 69 -13.04 -18.03 26.13
N ASN A 70 -13.82 -17.48 25.18
CA ASN A 70 -13.69 -17.79 23.75
C ASN A 70 -13.69 -16.56 22.84
N ARG A 71 -13.52 -15.35 23.39
CA ARG A 71 -13.42 -14.16 22.53
C ARG A 71 -11.97 -14.00 22.13
N GLU A 72 -11.66 -14.08 20.83
CA GLU A 72 -10.39 -13.53 20.34
C GLU A 72 -10.28 -12.11 20.90
N SER A 73 -9.17 -11.84 21.60
CA SER A 73 -8.88 -10.53 22.16
C SER A 73 -8.53 -9.58 21.02
N ILE A 74 -9.53 -9.18 20.23
CA ILE A 74 -9.38 -8.21 19.16
C ILE A 74 -9.09 -6.86 19.82
N SER A 75 -7.87 -6.36 19.60
CA SER A 75 -7.43 -5.09 20.16
C SER A 75 -7.83 -3.93 19.24
N LEU A 76 -8.03 -2.75 19.85
CA LEU A 76 -8.28 -1.52 19.07
C LEU A 76 -7.11 -1.26 18.12
N GLY A 77 -7.43 -0.94 16.87
CA GLY A 77 -6.44 -0.66 15.83
C GLY A 77 -5.95 -1.87 15.06
N GLU A 78 -6.40 -3.09 15.40
CA GLU A 78 -6.15 -4.27 14.58
C GLU A 78 -6.71 -4.10 13.18
N VAL A 79 -5.97 -4.62 12.20
CA VAL A 79 -6.33 -4.55 10.78
C VAL A 79 -6.51 -5.94 10.23
N LYS A 80 -7.61 -6.16 9.50
CA LYS A 80 -7.89 -7.43 8.82
C LYS A 80 -8.29 -7.21 7.37
N TYR A 81 -8.17 -8.28 6.59
CA TYR A 81 -8.75 -8.36 5.26
C TYR A 81 -10.08 -9.10 5.29
N SER A 82 -11.03 -8.66 4.47
CA SER A 82 -12.34 -9.31 4.33
C SER A 82 -12.95 -9.01 2.95
N VAL A 83 -13.79 -9.90 2.45
CA VAL A 83 -14.57 -9.70 1.22
C VAL A 83 -15.88 -8.92 1.46
N LEU A 84 -16.22 -8.66 2.73
CA LEU A 84 -17.40 -7.87 3.09
C LEU A 84 -17.26 -6.43 2.58
N ALA A 85 -18.38 -5.86 2.12
CA ALA A 85 -18.43 -4.53 1.52
C ALA A 85 -18.94 -3.43 2.47
N SER A 86 -19.33 -3.80 3.69
CA SER A 86 -19.82 -2.87 4.72
C SER A 86 -19.16 -3.11 6.07
N ASP A 87 -19.20 -2.09 6.93
CA ASP A 87 -18.83 -2.20 8.34
C ASP A 87 -19.63 -3.31 9.03
N HIS A 88 -19.02 -3.96 10.03
CA HIS A 88 -19.63 -5.07 10.75
C HIS A 88 -18.95 -5.31 12.09
N GLY A 89 -19.73 -5.51 13.17
CA GLY A 89 -19.20 -6.00 14.44
C GLY A 89 -18.00 -5.21 15.00
N GLY A 90 -18.02 -3.88 14.89
CA GLY A 90 -16.93 -3.00 15.33
C GLY A 90 -15.74 -2.89 14.37
N TRP A 91 -15.82 -3.55 13.21
CA TRP A 91 -14.88 -3.42 12.10
C TRP A 91 -15.37 -2.40 11.09
N TYR A 92 -14.49 -1.47 10.74
CA TYR A 92 -14.79 -0.35 9.87
C TYR A 92 -13.88 -0.37 8.65
N ILE A 93 -14.44 -0.18 7.44
CA ILE A 93 -13.66 -0.20 6.19
C ILE A 93 -12.68 0.97 6.17
N LEU A 94 -11.41 0.69 5.83
CA LEU A 94 -10.38 1.70 5.61
C LEU A 94 -10.53 2.34 4.23
N ASN A 95 -11.53 3.22 4.09
CA ASN A 95 -11.83 3.96 2.86
C ASN A 95 -11.54 5.47 2.95
N GLY A 96 -10.91 5.94 4.02
CA GLY A 96 -10.58 7.36 4.17
C GLY A 96 -11.71 8.27 4.62
N ARG A 97 -12.89 7.75 5.00
CA ARG A 97 -14.00 8.60 5.48
C ARG A 97 -13.63 9.38 6.74
N THR A 98 -14.39 10.43 7.02
CA THR A 98 -14.16 11.28 8.19
C THR A 98 -14.41 10.51 9.48
N THR A 99 -13.59 10.74 10.51
CA THR A 99 -13.74 10.10 11.82
C THR A 99 -15.08 10.44 12.47
N SER A 100 -15.61 11.65 12.19
CA SER A 100 -16.94 12.09 12.63
C SER A 100 -18.12 11.35 11.99
N SER A 101 -17.90 10.55 10.94
CA SER A 101 -18.94 9.71 10.33
C SER A 101 -19.12 8.37 11.04
N LEU A 102 -18.22 8.04 11.98
CA LEU A 102 -18.28 6.81 12.76
C LEU A 102 -19.26 6.95 13.94
N PRO A 103 -19.80 5.85 14.47
CA PRO A 103 -20.47 5.84 15.76
C PRO A 103 -19.58 6.42 16.88
N ALA A 104 -20.18 7.01 17.91
CA ALA A 104 -19.45 7.78 18.94
C ALA A 104 -18.32 6.99 19.62
N SER A 105 -18.54 5.71 19.97
CA SER A 105 -17.50 4.84 20.56
C SER A 105 -16.31 4.65 19.62
N ALA A 106 -16.59 4.30 18.36
CA ALA A 106 -15.58 4.14 17.32
C ALA A 106 -14.86 5.46 16.97
N GLN A 107 -15.56 6.60 17.01
CA GLN A 107 -14.96 7.92 16.83
C GLN A 107 -13.93 8.22 17.93
N THR A 108 -14.28 7.98 19.20
CA THR A 108 -13.36 8.14 20.33
C THR A 108 -12.16 7.21 20.18
N ASN A 109 -12.39 5.94 19.85
CA ASN A 109 -11.31 4.97 19.69
C ASN A 109 -10.38 5.30 18.51
N ALA A 110 -10.94 5.72 17.36
CA ALA A 110 -10.15 6.19 16.22
C ALA A 110 -9.30 7.42 16.58
N THR A 111 -9.86 8.37 17.34
CA THR A 111 -9.12 9.54 17.83
C THR A 111 -7.97 9.14 18.75
N ASN A 112 -8.21 8.19 19.67
CA ASN A 112 -7.18 7.65 20.57
C ASN A 112 -6.06 6.91 19.82
N LEU A 113 -6.36 6.33 18.66
CA LEU A 113 -5.38 5.72 17.75
C LEU A 113 -4.64 6.76 16.87
N GLY A 114 -4.98 8.05 16.98
CA GLY A 114 -4.35 9.14 16.24
C GLY A 114 -5.10 9.57 14.97
N PHE A 115 -6.25 8.98 14.65
CA PHE A 115 -7.05 9.30 13.47
C PHE A 115 -8.06 10.42 13.75
N THR A 116 -7.55 11.64 13.97
CA THR A 116 -8.36 12.79 14.44
C THR A 116 -9.37 13.30 13.39
N THR A 117 -9.01 13.30 12.11
CA THR A 117 -9.85 13.84 11.03
C THR A 117 -10.50 12.75 10.17
N ASN A 118 -9.69 11.78 9.74
CA ASN A 118 -10.10 10.68 8.86
C ASN A 118 -9.44 9.38 9.32
N ILE A 119 -10.14 8.26 9.17
CA ILE A 119 -9.51 6.94 9.25
C ILE A 119 -8.62 6.70 8.02
N PRO A 120 -7.62 5.79 8.07
CA PRO A 120 -6.75 5.52 6.93
C PRO A 120 -7.52 5.06 5.67
N ASN A 121 -6.96 5.35 4.49
CA ASN A 121 -7.49 4.89 3.20
C ASN A 121 -6.58 3.81 2.58
N SER A 122 -7.12 2.61 2.46
CA SER A 122 -6.46 1.45 1.87
C SER A 122 -6.81 1.23 0.39
N GLN A 123 -7.68 2.04 -0.21
CA GLN A 123 -8.14 1.86 -1.59
C GLN A 123 -6.98 1.92 -2.58
N ASN A 124 -6.80 0.81 -3.32
CA ASN A 124 -5.71 0.64 -4.27
C ASN A 124 -4.33 0.88 -3.65
N ARG A 125 -4.10 0.33 -2.44
CA ARG A 125 -2.84 0.44 -1.69
C ARG A 125 -2.40 -0.91 -1.15
N ILE A 126 -1.09 -1.06 -1.00
CA ILE A 126 -0.46 -2.16 -0.27
C ILE A 126 -0.05 -1.60 1.09
N LEU A 127 -0.36 -2.33 2.16
CA LEU A 127 0.03 -1.93 3.51
C LEU A 127 1.52 -2.23 3.74
N LYS A 128 2.20 -1.30 4.42
CA LYS A 128 3.60 -1.45 4.83
C LYS A 128 3.80 -0.85 6.21
N HIS A 129 4.88 -1.24 6.87
CA HIS A 129 5.31 -0.58 8.10
C HIS A 129 5.81 0.86 7.80
N PRO A 130 5.52 1.85 8.65
CA PRO A 130 6.07 3.19 8.51
C PRO A 130 7.61 3.18 8.62
N THR A 131 8.26 4.10 7.91
CA THR A 131 9.66 4.45 8.20
C THR A 131 9.74 5.39 9.41
N SER A 132 10.95 5.73 9.87
CA SER A 132 11.15 6.65 11.01
C SER A 132 10.53 8.05 10.85
N ILE A 133 10.27 8.50 9.63
CA ILE A 133 9.67 9.82 9.33
C ILE A 133 8.20 9.73 8.93
N GLN A 134 7.63 8.53 8.88
CA GLN A 134 6.24 8.31 8.49
C GLN A 134 5.39 7.97 9.70
N SER A 135 4.14 8.41 9.67
CA SER A 135 3.12 8.05 10.64
C SER A 135 2.21 6.96 10.08
N THR A 136 1.54 6.22 10.98
CA THR A 136 0.49 5.28 10.58
C THR A 136 -0.63 6.03 9.85
N GLY A 137 -0.99 5.55 8.65
CA GLY A 137 -1.98 6.20 7.80
C GLY A 137 -1.39 7.09 6.69
N ASP A 138 -0.08 7.39 6.73
CA ASP A 138 0.58 8.09 5.65
C ASP A 138 0.48 7.30 4.33
N ILE A 139 0.14 8.00 3.25
CA ILE A 139 0.08 7.43 1.91
C ILE A 139 1.32 7.82 1.10
N GLY A 140 1.71 6.94 0.18
CA GLY A 140 2.82 7.21 -0.73
C GLY A 140 2.88 6.21 -1.88
N GLY A 141 3.89 6.38 -2.73
CA GLY A 141 4.04 5.58 -3.94
C GLY A 141 3.11 6.01 -5.08
N SER A 142 3.09 5.21 -6.14
CA SER A 142 2.30 5.43 -7.36
C SER A 142 1.98 4.09 -8.01
N ALA A 143 0.75 3.91 -8.49
CA ALA A 143 0.33 2.71 -9.22
C ALA A 143 1.08 2.59 -10.56
N THR A 144 1.23 3.72 -11.25
CA THR A 144 1.93 3.80 -12.53
C THR A 144 3.28 4.50 -12.40
N SER A 145 4.16 4.20 -13.33
CA SER A 145 5.39 4.96 -13.52
C SER A 145 5.63 5.24 -15.00
N VAL A 146 6.17 6.41 -15.31
CA VAL A 146 6.69 6.75 -16.63
C VAL A 146 8.21 6.73 -16.53
N LEU A 147 8.88 5.94 -17.36
CA LEU A 147 10.33 6.01 -17.49
C LEU A 147 10.68 7.27 -18.28
N THR A 148 11.41 8.18 -17.65
CA THR A 148 11.92 9.37 -18.32
C THR A 148 13.33 9.14 -18.83
N ARG A 149 13.79 9.96 -19.78
CA ARG A 149 15.19 9.94 -20.24
C ARG A 149 16.19 10.11 -19.09
N ALA A 150 15.86 10.87 -18.05
CA ALA A 150 16.71 11.06 -16.88
C ALA A 150 16.88 9.78 -16.04
N ASN A 151 16.01 8.77 -16.23
CA ASN A 151 16.12 7.48 -15.55
C ASN A 151 16.87 6.42 -16.38
N LEU A 152 17.27 6.74 -17.62
CA LEU A 152 17.96 5.81 -18.51
C LEU A 152 19.47 6.09 -18.53
N PRO A 153 20.30 5.09 -18.84
CA PRO A 153 21.71 5.31 -19.12
C PRO A 153 21.90 6.36 -20.22
N ASN A 154 22.94 7.16 -20.09
CA ASN A 154 23.33 8.08 -21.14
C ASN A 154 23.91 7.28 -22.31
N ILE A 155 23.20 7.28 -23.45
CA ILE A 155 23.65 6.68 -24.70
C ILE A 155 23.89 7.81 -25.69
N ASN A 156 25.11 7.87 -26.23
CA ASN A 156 25.47 8.82 -27.27
C ASN A 156 25.22 8.16 -28.62
N PHE A 157 24.26 8.69 -29.38
CA PHE A 157 24.12 8.32 -30.78
C PHE A 157 25.06 9.21 -31.61
N THR A 158 26.18 8.65 -32.04
CA THR A 158 27.12 9.33 -32.93
C THR A 158 26.95 8.83 -34.37
N GLY A 159 27.03 9.76 -35.32
CA GLY A 159 27.07 9.46 -36.75
C GLY A 159 28.01 10.46 -37.41
N THR A 160 28.88 9.98 -38.30
CA THR A 160 29.74 10.83 -39.11
C THR A 160 29.23 10.84 -40.54
N THR A 161 29.31 12.01 -41.17
CA THR A 161 29.11 12.14 -42.61
C THR A 161 30.43 12.59 -43.23
N SER A 162 30.71 12.19 -44.46
CA SER A 162 31.92 12.59 -45.15
C SER A 162 31.66 13.87 -45.96
N SER A 163 32.60 14.82 -45.96
CA SER A 163 32.62 15.94 -46.92
C SER A 163 33.09 15.52 -48.33
N ASN A 164 32.91 14.25 -48.67
CA ASN A 164 33.29 13.68 -49.96
C ASN A 164 32.46 14.38 -51.04
N GLY A 165 33.14 15.14 -51.89
CA GLY A 165 32.51 16.00 -52.90
C GLY A 165 33.13 17.38 -52.97
N SER A 166 33.73 17.87 -51.88
CA SER A 166 34.47 19.13 -51.88
C SER A 166 35.81 19.00 -52.61
N HIS A 167 35.87 19.48 -53.84
CA HIS A 167 37.10 19.52 -54.63
C HIS A 167 37.18 20.80 -55.47
N ARG A 168 38.36 21.02 -56.04
CA ARG A 168 38.69 22.17 -56.88
C ARG A 168 39.52 21.71 -58.06
N HIS A 169 39.28 22.29 -59.22
CA HIS A 169 40.10 22.06 -60.40
C HIS A 169 41.11 23.19 -60.57
N THR A 170 42.34 22.81 -60.92
CA THR A 170 43.41 23.72 -61.30
C THR A 170 43.53 23.70 -62.82
N PHE A 171 43.47 24.86 -63.48
CA PHE A 171 43.72 24.94 -64.90
C PHE A 171 44.74 26.03 -65.24
N ASN A 172 45.48 25.77 -66.31
CA ASN A 172 46.53 26.66 -66.80
C ASN A 172 45.88 27.81 -67.56
N ARG A 173 46.32 29.03 -67.30
CA ARG A 173 45.90 30.21 -68.06
C ARG A 173 46.70 30.26 -69.36
N SER A 174 46.04 30.55 -70.48
CA SER A 174 46.69 30.67 -71.79
C SER A 174 47.49 31.97 -71.90
N THR A 175 48.63 31.93 -72.57
CA THR A 175 49.40 33.14 -72.93
C THR A 175 48.67 33.90 -74.02
N GLY A 176 48.40 35.19 -73.80
CA GLY A 176 47.86 36.10 -74.79
C GLY A 176 48.82 37.26 -75.03
N SER A 177 48.77 37.82 -76.24
CA SER A 177 49.52 39.04 -76.59
C SER A 177 48.52 40.18 -76.77
N ASP A 178 48.62 41.21 -75.93
CA ASP A 178 47.81 42.42 -76.08
C ASP A 178 48.55 43.47 -76.93
N GLN A 179 47.85 44.12 -77.86
CA GLN A 179 48.41 45.24 -78.61
C GLN A 179 48.48 46.50 -77.72
N ILE A 180 49.69 47.02 -77.52
CA ILE A 180 49.90 48.32 -76.87
C ILE A 180 49.48 49.41 -77.88
N ARG A 181 48.43 50.16 -77.57
CA ARG A 181 47.84 51.20 -78.45
C ARG A 181 48.66 52.49 -78.57
N ASN A 182 49.98 52.45 -78.36
CA ASN A 182 50.88 53.58 -78.57
C ASN A 182 52.17 53.14 -79.29
N GLY A 183 52.00 52.72 -80.55
CA GLY A 183 52.80 53.16 -81.72
C GLY A 183 54.33 53.03 -81.75
N ALA A 184 55.00 52.54 -80.71
CA ALA A 184 56.43 52.28 -80.74
C ALA A 184 56.70 51.02 -79.90
N ASP A 185 57.25 50.02 -80.58
CA ASP A 185 57.68 48.70 -80.10
C ASP A 185 56.67 47.55 -80.24
N ALA A 186 57.19 46.49 -80.88
CA ALA A 186 56.57 45.24 -81.32
C ALA A 186 55.64 44.57 -80.31
N ASN A 187 54.84 43.60 -80.80
CA ASN A 187 54.09 42.65 -79.96
C ASN A 187 54.98 42.16 -78.80
N ARG A 188 54.81 42.75 -77.62
CA ARG A 188 55.46 42.28 -76.41
C ARG A 188 54.57 41.17 -75.87
N THR A 189 55.08 39.95 -75.86
CA THR A 189 54.43 38.83 -75.18
C THR A 189 54.52 39.10 -73.68
N PHE A 190 53.57 39.86 -73.14
CA PHE A 190 53.44 39.98 -71.71
C PHE A 190 52.76 38.70 -71.21
N PHE A 191 53.34 38.11 -70.19
CA PHE A 191 52.69 37.12 -69.34
C PHE A 191 51.57 37.79 -68.55
N ASN A 192 50.61 38.43 -69.22
CA ASN A 192 49.51 39.17 -68.57
C ASN A 192 48.65 38.23 -67.69
N GLN A 193 48.82 36.91 -67.85
CA GLN A 193 48.03 35.90 -67.17
C GLN A 193 48.81 34.62 -66.87
N THR A 194 50.15 34.62 -66.84
CA THR A 194 50.88 33.36 -66.58
C THR A 194 50.70 32.90 -65.14
N GLY A 195 50.29 31.65 -64.99
CA GLY A 195 49.99 31.03 -63.70
C GLY A 195 48.86 30.03 -63.83
N THR A 196 48.52 29.41 -62.71
CA THR A 196 47.32 28.59 -62.59
C THR A 196 46.20 29.44 -62.00
N THR A 197 44.96 29.16 -62.39
CA THR A 197 43.80 29.61 -61.63
C THR A 197 42.97 28.40 -61.24
N ASN A 198 42.17 28.58 -60.20
CA ASN A 198 41.40 27.50 -59.62
C ASN A 198 39.91 27.81 -59.74
N THR A 199 39.09 26.79 -59.97
CA THR A 199 37.64 26.90 -59.78
C THR A 199 37.32 27.25 -58.32
N SER A 200 36.10 27.63 -57.97
CA SER A 200 35.70 27.70 -56.56
C SER A 200 35.61 26.28 -55.97
N THR A 201 35.95 26.11 -54.70
CA THR A 201 35.62 24.90 -53.94
C THR A 201 34.13 24.96 -53.57
N SER A 202 33.36 23.93 -53.89
CA SER A 202 31.97 23.78 -53.46
C SER A 202 31.73 22.36 -52.95
N GLY A 203 30.77 22.17 -52.04
CA GLY A 203 30.40 20.85 -51.52
C GLY A 203 30.56 20.67 -50.01
N ASN A 204 31.12 21.65 -49.30
CA ASN A 204 31.15 21.60 -47.83
C ASN A 204 29.76 21.98 -47.27
N HIS A 205 29.09 21.04 -46.64
CA HIS A 205 27.80 21.23 -45.98
C HIS A 205 27.67 20.31 -44.78
N ASN A 206 26.75 20.62 -43.88
CA ASN A 206 26.48 19.82 -42.69
C ASN A 206 25.25 18.94 -42.91
N HIS A 207 25.32 17.71 -42.43
CA HIS A 207 24.13 16.87 -42.28
C HIS A 207 23.62 16.96 -40.84
N THR A 208 22.35 17.32 -40.68
CA THR A 208 21.64 17.13 -39.41
C THR A 208 21.00 15.76 -39.43
N ILE A 209 21.48 14.87 -38.58
CA ILE A 209 20.92 13.52 -38.40
C ILE A 209 20.18 13.51 -37.08
N THR A 210 18.89 13.21 -37.13
CA THR A 210 18.09 12.92 -35.94
C THR A 210 17.82 11.42 -35.88
N VAL A 211 18.20 10.81 -34.77
CA VAL A 211 17.91 9.41 -34.48
C VAL A 211 17.01 9.34 -33.26
N ASN A 212 15.83 8.74 -33.45
CA ASN A 212 14.90 8.50 -32.36
C ASN A 212 15.49 7.43 -31.44
N SER A 213 15.44 7.66 -30.13
CA SER A 213 15.90 6.68 -29.14
C SER A 213 15.03 5.40 -29.11
N GLY A 214 13.92 5.38 -29.84
CA GLY A 214 12.84 4.42 -29.64
C GLY A 214 12.15 4.66 -28.29
N GLY A 215 10.93 4.15 -28.15
CA GLY A 215 10.08 4.33 -26.97
C GLY A 215 8.83 5.15 -27.27
N SER A 216 7.72 4.77 -26.64
CA SER A 216 6.39 5.37 -26.82
C SER A 216 5.97 6.26 -25.64
N ASN A 217 6.84 6.45 -24.65
CA ASN A 217 6.55 7.11 -23.37
C ASN A 217 5.31 6.54 -22.65
N GLN A 218 4.93 5.29 -22.96
CA GLN A 218 3.80 4.63 -22.32
C GLN A 218 4.15 4.33 -20.86
N SER A 219 3.24 4.67 -19.96
CA SER A 219 3.36 4.26 -18.56
C SER A 219 3.21 2.76 -18.43
N PHE A 220 3.80 2.20 -17.38
CA PHE A 220 3.60 0.81 -17.01
C PHE A 220 3.14 0.70 -15.55
N GLU A 221 2.35 -0.32 -15.30
CA GLU A 221 1.87 -0.68 -13.96
C GLU A 221 3.01 -1.26 -13.13
N ARG A 222 3.00 -0.97 -11.83
CA ARG A 222 4.00 -1.51 -10.88
C ARG A 222 3.46 -2.63 -10.00
N TYR A 223 2.21 -3.04 -10.19
CA TYR A 223 1.63 -4.12 -9.41
C TYR A 223 2.25 -5.48 -9.77
N GLN A 224 2.55 -6.27 -8.74
CA GLN A 224 2.64 -7.72 -8.88
C GLN A 224 1.23 -8.29 -9.09
N PRO A 225 1.02 -9.48 -9.69
CA PRO A 225 -0.31 -10.10 -9.73
C PRO A 225 -0.97 -10.11 -8.34
N TYR A 226 -2.21 -9.62 -8.23
CA TYR A 226 -2.88 -9.39 -6.95
C TYR A 226 -4.35 -9.83 -6.97
N LEU A 227 -4.86 -10.16 -5.78
CA LEU A 227 -6.28 -10.34 -5.50
C LEU A 227 -6.75 -9.21 -4.59
N VAL A 228 -7.86 -8.55 -4.94
CA VAL A 228 -8.39 -7.43 -4.18
C VAL A 228 -9.37 -7.91 -3.11
N VAL A 229 -9.13 -7.48 -1.88
CA VAL A 229 -10.00 -7.65 -0.72
C VAL A 229 -10.10 -6.32 0.03
N ASN A 230 -11.19 -6.12 0.76
CA ASN A 230 -11.38 -4.92 1.55
C ASN A 230 -10.55 -5.00 2.84
N THR A 231 -9.97 -3.88 3.23
CA THR A 231 -9.23 -3.76 4.48
C THR A 231 -10.10 -3.08 5.53
N PHE A 232 -10.12 -3.65 6.73
CA PHE A 232 -10.90 -3.15 7.86
C PHE A 232 -10.00 -2.87 9.05
N ILE A 233 -10.40 -1.92 9.90
CA ILE A 233 -9.81 -1.66 11.20
C ILE A 233 -10.84 -1.90 12.31
N TYR A 234 -10.43 -2.51 13.41
CA TYR A 234 -11.29 -2.66 14.58
C TYR A 234 -11.24 -1.41 15.46
N LEU A 235 -12.40 -0.79 15.66
CA LEU A 235 -12.55 0.41 16.49
C LEU A 235 -13.53 0.19 17.66
N GLY A 236 -13.92 -1.07 17.91
CA GLY A 236 -14.89 -1.40 18.94
C GLY A 236 -16.35 -1.27 18.49
N LEU A 237 -17.23 -1.86 19.28
CA LEU A 237 -18.69 -1.78 19.13
C LEU A 237 -19.24 -0.45 19.65
#